data_AF-A0A7Y0ERF0-F1
#
_entry.id   AF-A0A7Y0ERF0-F1
#
_cell.length_a   1.000
_cell.length_b   1.000
_cell.length_c   1.000
_cell.angle_alpha   90.00
_cell.angle_beta   90.00
_cell.angle_gamma   90.00
#
_symmetry.space_group_name_H-M   'P 1'
#
loop_
_entity.id
_entity.type
_entity.pdbx_description
1 polymer ?
#
loop_
_entity_poly.entity_id
_entity_poly.type
_entity_poly.pdbx_seq_one_letter_code
_entity_poly.pdbx_strand_id
1 'polypeptide(L)'
;MSISDEQFEQWGEAAERGEYGGDKGPVMHGPIFPVDRVYSDSISVGVSADMLMLLDARAKQLGVKRDDVVRHAIVRELAAA
;
A
#
# COMPACT_ATOMS: atom_id res chain seq x y z
N MET A 1 4.74 0.29 7.37
CA MET A 1 5.62 0.75 8.46
C MET A 1 5.61 2.26 8.41
N SER A 2 4.82 2.89 9.27
CA SER A 2 4.77 4.35 9.36
C SER A 2 5.99 4.81 10.14
N ILE A 3 6.69 5.79 9.60
CA ILE A 3 7.76 6.50 10.31
C ILE A 3 7.08 7.22 11.49
N SER A 4 7.61 7.05 12.71
CA SER A 4 7.09 7.81 13.86
C SER A 4 7.56 9.25 13.80
N ASP A 5 6.81 10.15 14.46
CA ASP A 5 7.18 11.57 14.52
C ASP A 5 8.59 11.77 15.11
N GLU A 6 8.96 10.96 16.11
CA GLU A 6 10.31 10.94 16.70
C GLU A 6 11.39 10.54 15.69
N GLN A 7 11.11 9.56 14.82
CA GLN A 7 12.05 9.16 13.77
C GLN A 7 12.19 10.25 12.71
N PHE A 8 11.10 10.94 12.39
CA PHE A 8 11.11 12.04 11.45
C PHE A 8 11.93 13.22 11.98
N GLU A 9 11.75 13.58 13.25
CA GLU A 9 12.50 14.64 13.91
C GLU A 9 14.00 14.32 13.99
N GLN A 10 14.34 13.07 14.37
CA GLN A 10 15.72 12.60 14.40
C GLN A 10 16.41 12.69 13.02
N TRP A 11 15.69 12.39 11.93
CA TRP A 11 16.21 12.54 10.58
C TRP A 11 16.35 14.01 10.16
N GLY A 12 15.46 14.89 10.62
CA GLY A 12 15.58 16.33 10.44
C GLY A 12 16.88 16.87 11.05
N GLU A 13 17.14 16.53 12.32
CA GLU A 13 18.37 16.96 13.01
C GLU A 13 19.64 16.40 12.37
N ALA A 14 19.61 15.15 11.89
CA ALA A 14 20.75 14.55 11.19
C ALA A 14 21.03 15.25 9.84
N ALA A 15 19.97 15.61 9.10
CA ALA A 15 20.08 16.33 7.84
C ALA A 15 20.68 17.73 8.02
N GLU A 16 20.33 18.44 9.11
CA GLU A 16 20.93 19.74 9.46
C GLU A 16 22.44 19.64 9.75
N ARG A 17 22.88 18.49 10.29
CA ARG A 17 24.31 18.18 10.48
C ARG A 17 25.00 17.65 9.21
N GLY A 18 24.26 17.48 8.11
CA GLY A 18 24.76 16.93 6.85
C GLY A 18 24.94 15.41 6.85
N GLU A 19 24.37 14.73 7.84
CA GLU A 19 24.47 13.28 8.06
C GLU A 19 23.30 12.55 7.40
N TYR A 20 23.33 12.48 6.06
CA TYR A 20 22.40 11.66 5.31
C TYR A 20 22.89 10.21 5.33
N GLY A 21 22.16 9.32 6.00
CA GLY A 21 22.51 7.90 6.07
C GLY A 21 22.55 7.20 4.70
N GLY A 22 23.30 6.10 4.60
CA GLY A 22 23.46 5.30 3.38
C GLY A 22 24.78 5.55 2.63
N ASP A 23 25.17 4.63 1.76
CA ASP A 23 26.31 4.84 0.87
C ASP A 23 25.98 5.94 -0.14
N LYS A 24 26.97 6.78 -0.47
CA LYS A 24 26.81 7.85 -1.48
C LYS A 24 26.48 7.23 -2.84
N GLY A 25 25.19 7.11 -3.11
CA GLY A 25 24.68 6.83 -4.45
C GLY A 25 24.87 8.04 -5.37
N PRO A 26 24.75 7.85 -6.69
CA PRO A 26 24.84 8.96 -7.64
C PRO A 26 23.77 10.01 -7.32
N VAL A 27 24.21 11.26 -7.13
CA VAL A 27 23.31 12.40 -6.94
C VAL A 27 22.64 12.70 -8.29
N MET A 28 21.33 12.47 -8.36
CA MET A 28 20.55 12.76 -9.56
C MET A 28 19.99 14.17 -9.46
N HIS A 29 20.31 15.02 -10.44
CA HIS A 29 19.74 16.36 -10.57
C HIS A 29 18.68 16.38 -11.68
N GLY A 30 17.51 16.93 -11.38
CA GLY A 30 16.41 17.10 -12.32
C GLY A 30 15.24 17.85 -11.69
N PRO A 31 14.30 18.37 -12.49
CA PRO A 31 13.09 18.99 -11.96
C PRO A 31 12.32 17.99 -11.08
N ILE A 32 11.96 18.43 -9.87
CA ILE A 32 11.06 17.67 -8.99
C ILE A 32 9.66 17.75 -9.62
N PHE A 33 9.21 16.66 -10.22
CA PHE A 33 7.82 16.56 -10.67
C PHE A 33 6.94 16.23 -9.46
N PRO A 34 5.78 16.89 -9.28
CA PRO A 34 4.78 16.43 -8.33
C PRO A 34 4.43 14.98 -8.66
N VAL A 35 4.62 14.07 -7.70
CA VAL A 35 4.19 12.69 -7.84
C VAL A 35 2.69 12.63 -7.60
N ASP A 36 1.90 13.11 -8.55
CA ASP A 36 0.51 12.68 -8.61
C ASP A 36 0.52 11.26 -9.17
N ARG A 37 0.29 10.24 -8.32
CA ARG A 37 -0.50 9.05 -8.68
C ARG A 37 -0.69 8.08 -7.53
N VAL A 38 -1.96 7.95 -7.17
CA VAL A 38 -2.65 6.70 -6.84
C VAL A 38 -1.99 5.50 -7.57
N TYR A 39 -1.26 4.67 -6.83
CA TYR A 39 -0.92 3.32 -7.27
C TYR A 39 -2.16 2.45 -7.09
N SER A 40 -2.83 2.08 -8.17
CA SER A 40 -3.73 0.93 -8.17
C SER A 40 -2.94 -0.30 -8.63
N ASP A 41 -2.10 -0.83 -7.74
CA ASP A 41 -1.56 -2.17 -7.95
C ASP A 41 -2.76 -3.14 -7.87
N SER A 42 -3.23 -3.57 -9.03
CA SER A 42 -4.24 -4.62 -9.13
C SER A 42 -3.54 -5.96 -9.16
N ILE A 43 -3.91 -6.84 -8.24
CA ILE A 43 -3.42 -8.22 -8.22
C ILE A 43 -4.51 -9.14 -8.76
N SER A 44 -4.14 -10.05 -9.63
CA SER A 44 -5.02 -11.12 -10.09
C SER A 44 -4.89 -12.31 -9.16
N VAL A 45 -6.01 -12.79 -8.62
CA VAL A 45 -6.06 -13.97 -7.75
C VAL A 45 -6.82 -15.07 -8.47
N GLY A 46 -6.21 -16.24 -8.59
CA GLY A 46 -6.88 -17.43 -9.10
C GLY A 46 -7.78 -18.03 -8.01
N VAL A 47 -9.06 -18.21 -8.32
CA VAL A 47 -10.02 -18.91 -7.45
C VAL A 47 -10.81 -19.95 -8.28
N SER A 48 -11.38 -20.96 -7.62
CA SER A 48 -12.25 -21.92 -8.30
C SER A 48 -13.55 -21.25 -8.77
N ALA A 49 -14.21 -21.86 -9.76
CA ALA A 49 -15.48 -21.37 -10.30
C ALA A 49 -16.58 -21.29 -9.21
N ASP A 50 -16.66 -22.30 -8.33
CA ASP A 50 -17.66 -22.32 -7.25
C ASP A 50 -17.44 -21.19 -6.24
N MET A 51 -16.17 -20.90 -5.89
CA MET A 51 -15.82 -19.77 -5.03
C MET A 51 -16.17 -18.43 -5.69
N LEU A 52 -15.96 -18.31 -7.00
CA LEU A 52 -16.32 -17.12 -7.74
C LEU A 52 -17.84 -16.86 -7.69
N MET A 53 -18.64 -17.91 -7.91
CA MET A 53 -20.11 -17.83 -7.81
C MET A 53 -20.58 -17.43 -6.41
N LEU A 54 -19.94 -17.97 -5.37
CA LEU A 54 -20.24 -17.62 -3.98
C LEU A 54 -19.91 -16.15 -3.68
N LEU A 55 -18.76 -15.66 -4.16
CA LEU A 55 -18.37 -14.26 -4.01
C LEU A 55 -19.33 -13.31 -4.75
N ASP A 56 -19.76 -13.67 -5.96
CA ASP A 56 -20.74 -12.88 -6.73
C ASP A 56 -22.11 -12.85 -6.02
N ALA A 57 -22.59 -13.98 -5.50
CA ALA A 57 -23.82 -14.05 -4.73
C ALA A 57 -23.75 -13.19 -3.46
N ARG A 58 -22.61 -13.23 -2.76
CA ARG A 58 -22.38 -12.44 -1.54
C ARG A 58 -22.32 -10.94 -1.84
N ALA A 59 -21.63 -10.55 -2.91
CA ALA A 59 -21.55 -9.15 -3.35
C ALA A 59 -22.95 -8.61 -3.70
N LYS A 60 -23.75 -9.39 -4.41
CA LYS A 60 -25.15 -9.06 -4.74
C LYS A 60 -26.02 -8.91 -3.49
N GLN A 61 -25.88 -9.79 -2.51
CA GLN A 61 -26.62 -9.71 -1.24
C GLN A 61 -26.31 -8.41 -0.48
N LEU A 62 -25.05 -7.96 -0.53
CA LEU A 62 -24.57 -6.79 0.20
C LEU A 62 -24.69 -5.48 -0.60
N GLY A 63 -25.02 -5.54 -1.89
CA GLY A 63 -25.10 -4.37 -2.76
C GLY A 63 -23.75 -3.71 -3.06
N VAL A 64 -22.65 -4.47 -2.98
CA VAL A 64 -21.28 -3.99 -3.21
C VAL A 64 -20.62 -4.73 -4.38
N LYS A 65 -19.41 -4.32 -4.78
CA LYS A 65 -18.66 -5.05 -5.81
C LYS A 65 -18.00 -6.28 -5.20
N ARG A 66 -17.79 -7.31 -6.01
CA ARG A 66 -17.02 -8.51 -5.62
C ARG A 66 -15.65 -8.14 -5.06
N ASP A 67 -14.97 -7.18 -5.69
CA ASP A 67 -13.64 -6.74 -5.27
C ASP A 67 -13.64 -6.18 -3.84
N ASP A 68 -14.73 -5.53 -3.42
CA ASP A 68 -14.87 -5.03 -2.05
C ASP A 68 -15.01 -6.19 -1.05
N VAL A 69 -15.75 -7.23 -1.42
CA VAL A 69 -15.91 -8.45 -0.60
C VAL A 69 -14.55 -9.15 -0.43
N VAL A 70 -13.81 -9.33 -1.52
CA VAL A 70 -12.49 -9.97 -1.52
C VAL A 70 -11.49 -9.13 -0.71
N ARG A 71 -11.45 -7.82 -0.94
CA ARG A 71 -10.59 -6.90 -0.18
C ARG A 71 -10.89 -6.96 1.32
N HIS A 72 -12.17 -6.93 1.69
CA HIS A 72 -12.59 -7.02 3.08
C HIS A 72 -12.15 -8.34 3.72
N ALA A 73 -12.33 -9.47 3.04
CA ALA A 73 -11.89 -10.77 3.52
C ALA A 73 -10.37 -10.82 3.75
N ILE A 74 -9.58 -10.35 2.78
CA ILE A 74 -8.11 -10.31 2.90
C ILE A 74 -7.67 -9.44 4.06
N VAL A 75 -8.23 -8.23 4.19
CA VAL A 75 -7.90 -7.31 5.30
C VAL A 75 -8.25 -7.94 6.66
N ARG A 76 -9.40 -8.59 6.76
CA ARG A 76 -9.83 -9.28 7.99
C ARG A 76 -8.85 -10.40 8.38
N GLU A 77 -8.41 -11.22 7.43
CA GLU A 77 -7.48 -12.31 7.71
C GLU A 77 -6.08 -11.79 8.05
N LEU A 78 -5.58 -10.75 7.36
CA LEU A 78 -4.30 -10.11 7.69
C LEU A 78 -4.31 -9.46 9.07
N ALA A 79 -5.44 -8.94 9.52
CA ALA A 79 -5.58 -8.36 10.86
C ALA A 79 -5.69 -9.43 11.98
N ALA A 80 -6.01 -10.67 11.62
CA ALA A 80 -6.14 -11.79 12.55
C ALA A 80 -4.87 -12.69 12.63
N ALA A 81 -3.88 -12.42 11.80
CA ALA A 81 -2.59 -13.11 11.73
C ALA A 81 -1.53 -12.42 12.61
#